data_AF-A0A954RSW9-F1
#
_entry.id   AF-A0A954RSW9-F1
#
_cell.length_a   1.000
_cell.length_b   1.000
_cell.length_c   1.000
_cell.angle_alpha   90.00
_cell.angle_beta   90.00
_cell.angle_gamma   90.00
#
_symmetry.space_group_name_H-M   'P 1'
#
loop_
_entity.id
_entity.type
_entity.pdbx_description
1 polymer ?
#
loop_
_entity_poly.entity_id
_entity_poly.type
_entity_poly.pdbx_seq_one_letter_code
_entity_poly.pdbx_strand_id
1 'polypeptide(L)'
;HYARTHKVPYLGLCLGMQVLCIEFARHVTGSDEPNSTEFDLSTQFPIIDLMPDQRDIADMGGTMRLGIYPCTLKPGTHAEAAYEACDMTGPIDERHRHRFEFNNAYREMMEAEGLVISGQSPDGRLVEIVEVADHPFMVGSQFHPEFKSRPNRPHPLFLAFVQAAVQHRGQDGQGTNGVASQQTSAEMSNVM
;
A
#
# COMPACT_ATOMS: atom_id res chain seq x y z
N HIS A 1 12.11 -0.73 2.74
CA HIS A 1 11.95 -0.39 4.17
C HIS A 1 11.78 1.10 4.44
N TYR A 2 12.50 2.02 3.78
CA TYR A 2 12.51 3.46 4.17
C TYR A 2 11.13 4.09 4.43
N ALA A 3 10.19 3.99 3.47
CA ALA A 3 8.86 4.56 3.64
C ALA A 3 8.15 4.00 4.88
N ARG A 4 8.11 2.68 5.03
CA ARG A 4 7.50 1.97 6.16
C ARG A 4 8.08 2.38 7.51
N THR A 5 9.41 2.46 7.61
CA THR A 5 10.10 2.74 8.88
C THR A 5 10.11 4.22 9.25
N HIS A 6 10.00 5.13 8.27
CA HIS A 6 9.98 6.59 8.49
C HIS A 6 8.58 7.19 8.36
N LYS A 7 7.55 6.36 8.22
CA LYS A 7 6.14 6.77 8.08
C LYS A 7 5.91 7.75 6.91
N VAL A 8 6.69 7.62 5.83
CA VAL A 8 6.56 8.43 4.63
C VAL A 8 5.43 7.85 3.78
N PRO A 9 4.41 8.65 3.39
CA PRO A 9 3.32 8.18 2.55
C PRO A 9 3.81 7.42 1.32
N TYR A 10 3.17 6.29 1.03
CA TYR A 10 3.54 5.40 -0.06
C TYR A 10 2.30 4.95 -0.85
N LEU A 11 2.38 5.04 -2.17
CA LEU A 11 1.44 4.42 -3.10
C LEU A 11 2.21 3.59 -4.14
N GLY A 12 2.07 2.27 -4.08
CA GLY A 12 2.70 1.32 -5.02
C GLY A 12 1.70 0.82 -6.05
N LEU A 13 2.04 0.87 -7.34
CA LEU A 13 1.17 0.41 -8.43
C LEU A 13 1.77 -0.81 -9.11
N CYS A 14 0.99 -1.86 -9.33
CA CYS A 14 1.41 -3.11 -9.97
C CYS A 14 2.69 -3.64 -9.29
N LEU A 15 3.84 -3.58 -9.96
CA LEU A 15 5.14 -3.94 -9.37
C LEU A 15 5.43 -3.20 -8.04
N GLY A 16 4.96 -1.96 -7.86
CA GLY A 16 5.10 -1.26 -6.59
C GLY A 16 4.41 -1.99 -5.42
N MET A 17 3.19 -2.51 -5.64
CA MET A 17 2.48 -3.32 -4.66
C MET A 17 3.22 -4.64 -4.37
N GLN A 18 3.76 -5.27 -5.42
CA GLN A 18 4.55 -6.50 -5.29
C GLN A 18 5.82 -6.28 -4.44
N VAL A 19 6.56 -5.19 -4.69
CA VAL A 19 7.76 -4.83 -3.92
C VAL A 19 7.40 -4.49 -2.47
N LEU A 20 6.24 -3.86 -2.21
CA LEU A 20 5.73 -3.65 -0.85
C LEU A 20 5.55 -5.01 -0.16
N CYS A 21 4.86 -5.96 -0.77
CA CYS A 21 4.63 -7.29 -0.18
C CYS A 21 5.95 -8.02 0.09
N ILE A 22 6.89 -7.98 -0.85
CA ILE A 22 8.22 -8.61 -0.68
C ILE A 22 8.96 -7.97 0.49
N GLU A 23 9.03 -6.64 0.57
CA GLU A 23 9.70 -5.95 1.67
C GLU A 23 9.04 -6.23 3.03
N PHE A 24 7.71 -6.29 3.06
CA PHE A 24 6.97 -6.61 4.25
C PHE A 24 7.25 -8.05 4.71
N ALA A 25 7.27 -9.01 3.78
CA ALA A 25 7.60 -10.40 4.09
C ALA A 25 9.03 -10.52 4.65
N ARG A 26 10.01 -9.81 4.07
CA ARG A 26 11.38 -9.75 4.60
C ARG A 26 11.45 -9.22 6.02
N HIS A 27 10.62 -8.22 6.32
CA HIS A 27 10.48 -7.69 7.67
C HIS A 27 9.94 -8.74 8.64
N VAL A 28 8.87 -9.43 8.26
CA VAL A 28 8.23 -10.47 9.07
C VAL A 28 9.18 -11.65 9.32
N THR A 29 9.87 -12.12 8.28
CA THR A 29 10.78 -13.28 8.40
C THR A 29 12.16 -12.92 8.96
N GLY A 30 12.51 -11.63 9.03
CA GLY A 30 13.87 -11.18 9.36
C GLY A 30 14.93 -11.68 8.40
N SER A 31 14.57 -11.90 7.13
CA SER A 31 15.42 -12.51 6.09
C SER A 31 15.25 -11.77 4.77
N ASP A 32 16.29 -11.72 3.94
CA ASP A 32 16.23 -11.16 2.58
C ASP A 32 15.73 -12.16 1.52
N GLU A 33 15.48 -13.41 1.93
CA GLU A 33 15.08 -14.51 1.04
C GLU A 33 13.71 -14.35 0.37
N PRO A 34 12.65 -13.81 1.03
CA PRO A 34 11.39 -13.51 0.37
C PRO A 34 11.58 -12.68 -0.91
N ASN A 35 10.98 -13.14 -2.00
CA ASN A 35 11.15 -12.54 -3.32
C ASN A 35 9.98 -12.83 -4.28
N SER A 36 10.05 -12.27 -5.48
CA SER A 36 9.22 -12.66 -6.63
C SER A 36 9.93 -13.71 -7.46
N THR A 37 9.21 -14.71 -7.96
CA THR A 37 9.74 -15.63 -8.97
C THR A 37 10.02 -14.94 -10.31
N GLU A 38 9.51 -13.72 -10.52
CA GLU A 38 9.91 -12.85 -11.64
C GLU A 38 11.39 -12.45 -11.57
N PHE A 39 11.91 -12.24 -10.35
CA PHE A 39 13.28 -11.75 -10.13
C PHE A 39 14.24 -12.87 -9.76
N ASP A 40 13.75 -13.86 -9.01
CA ASP A 40 14.55 -14.99 -8.54
C ASP A 40 13.69 -16.26 -8.53
N LEU A 41 13.84 -17.05 -9.59
CA LEU A 41 13.15 -18.35 -9.74
C LEU A 41 13.57 -19.38 -8.67
N SER A 42 14.66 -19.14 -7.94
CA SER A 42 15.20 -20.06 -6.95
C SER A 42 14.80 -19.74 -5.50
N THR A 43 14.08 -18.63 -5.28
CA THR A 43 13.61 -18.27 -3.93
C THR A 43 12.76 -19.38 -3.32
N GLN A 44 13.05 -19.73 -2.06
CA GLN A 44 12.20 -20.67 -1.30
C GLN A 44 10.96 -19.98 -0.73
N PHE A 45 10.90 -18.65 -0.82
CA PHE A 45 9.82 -17.80 -0.30
C PHE A 45 9.21 -16.95 -1.41
N PRO A 46 8.51 -17.57 -2.41
CA PRO A 46 7.89 -16.86 -3.52
C PRO A 46 6.64 -16.10 -3.06
N ILE A 47 6.83 -14.88 -2.54
CA ILE A 47 5.76 -13.99 -2.09
C ILE A 47 4.89 -13.55 -3.28
N ILE A 48 5.55 -13.31 -4.41
CA ILE A 48 4.93 -12.96 -5.67
C ILE A 48 5.27 -14.06 -6.67
N ASP A 49 4.26 -14.66 -7.28
CA ASP A 49 4.43 -15.82 -8.13
C ASP A 49 3.35 -15.92 -9.20
N LEU A 50 3.56 -16.78 -10.19
CA LEU A 50 2.50 -17.21 -11.08
C LEU A 50 1.51 -18.09 -10.31
N MET A 51 0.22 -17.92 -10.60
CA MET A 51 -0.82 -18.78 -10.07
C MET A 51 -0.51 -20.25 -10.44
N PRO A 52 -0.78 -21.24 -9.56
CA PRO A 52 -0.43 -22.65 -9.82
C PRO A 52 -0.95 -23.16 -11.16
N ASP A 53 -2.18 -22.78 -11.50
CA ASP A 53 -2.89 -23.08 -12.75
C ASP A 53 -2.28 -22.42 -14.00
N GLN A 54 -1.33 -21.50 -13.83
CA GLN A 54 -0.60 -20.82 -14.90
C GLN A 54 0.83 -21.34 -15.11
N ARG A 55 1.36 -22.17 -14.21
CA ARG A 55 2.77 -22.62 -14.25
C ARG A 55 3.08 -23.57 -15.40
N ASP A 56 2.10 -24.36 -15.82
CA ASP A 56 2.26 -25.34 -16.91
C ASP A 56 2.01 -24.73 -18.30
N ILE A 57 1.71 -23.43 -18.38
CA ILE A 57 1.45 -22.75 -19.65
C ILE A 57 2.79 -22.37 -20.30
N ALA A 58 3.18 -23.11 -21.33
CA ALA A 58 4.42 -22.86 -22.09
C ALA A 58 4.47 -21.49 -22.78
N ASP A 59 3.30 -20.91 -23.10
CA ASP A 59 3.16 -19.55 -23.61
C ASP A 59 2.76 -18.58 -22.49
N MET A 60 3.73 -17.79 -22.02
CA MET A 60 3.52 -16.72 -21.02
C MET A 60 2.50 -15.65 -21.47
N GLY A 61 2.04 -15.66 -22.72
CA GLY A 61 0.87 -14.90 -23.16
C GLY A 61 -0.42 -15.30 -22.43
N GLY A 62 -0.59 -16.58 -22.11
CA GLY A 62 -1.80 -17.12 -21.45
C GLY A 62 -1.91 -16.79 -19.96
N THR A 63 -0.84 -16.31 -19.33
CA THR A 63 -0.81 -15.97 -17.89
C THR A 63 -1.15 -14.50 -17.63
N MET A 64 -1.22 -13.67 -18.68
CA MET A 64 -1.46 -12.23 -18.57
C MET A 64 -2.91 -11.94 -18.16
N ARG A 65 -3.05 -11.21 -17.05
CA ARG A 65 -4.30 -10.56 -16.67
C ARG A 65 -4.36 -9.16 -17.31
N LEU A 66 -5.10 -9.07 -18.41
CA LEU A 66 -5.23 -7.86 -19.24
C LEU A 66 -6.70 -7.47 -19.39
N GLY A 67 -7.09 -6.35 -18.80
CA GLY A 67 -8.46 -5.86 -18.92
C GLY A 67 -8.99 -5.19 -17.66
N ILE A 68 -10.31 -5.06 -17.59
CA ILE A 68 -11.02 -4.53 -16.43
C ILE A 68 -11.51 -5.70 -15.58
N TYR A 69 -11.26 -5.65 -14.28
CA TYR A 69 -11.69 -6.68 -13.34
C TYR A 69 -12.28 -6.06 -12.07
N PRO A 70 -13.27 -6.73 -11.46
CA PRO A 70 -13.87 -6.27 -10.22
C PRO A 70 -12.92 -6.48 -9.02
N CYS A 71 -12.97 -5.57 -8.07
CA CYS A 71 -12.29 -5.62 -6.78
C CYS A 71 -13.27 -5.21 -5.67
N THR A 72 -13.34 -6.01 -4.62
CA THR A 72 -14.15 -5.78 -3.42
C THR A 72 -13.27 -5.16 -2.36
N LEU A 73 -13.66 -3.98 -1.86
CA LEU A 73 -12.92 -3.25 -0.84
C LEU A 73 -13.31 -3.72 0.56
N LYS A 74 -12.32 -3.77 1.45
CA LYS A 74 -12.52 -4.10 2.86
C LYS A 74 -12.93 -2.85 3.64
N PRO A 75 -13.97 -2.93 4.49
CA PRO A 75 -14.39 -1.79 5.28
C PRO A 75 -13.34 -1.24 6.25
N GLY A 76 -13.33 0.08 6.42
CA GLY A 76 -12.44 0.80 7.34
C GLY A 76 -11.00 0.94 6.85
N THR A 77 -10.75 0.73 5.56
CA THR A 77 -9.41 0.84 4.95
C THR A 77 -9.21 2.18 4.24
N HIS A 78 -7.95 2.55 3.98
CA HIS A 78 -7.66 3.76 3.20
C HIS A 78 -8.20 3.65 1.78
N ALA A 79 -8.15 2.47 1.19
CA ALA A 79 -8.73 2.21 -0.13
C ALA A 79 -10.23 2.48 -0.14
N GLU A 80 -11.01 1.86 0.76
CA GLU A 80 -12.46 2.10 0.84
C GLU A 80 -12.77 3.59 0.99
N ALA A 81 -12.15 4.26 1.97
CA ALA A 81 -12.39 5.67 2.23
C ALA A 81 -12.08 6.56 1.02
N ALA A 82 -11.03 6.23 0.25
CA ALA A 82 -10.67 6.98 -0.95
C ALA A 82 -11.77 6.88 -2.02
N TYR A 83 -12.29 5.67 -2.27
CA TYR A 83 -13.33 5.44 -3.27
C TYR A 83 -14.67 6.02 -2.83
N GLU A 84 -15.05 5.87 -1.56
CA GLU A 84 -16.28 6.45 -1.00
C GLU A 84 -16.27 7.98 -1.08
N ALA A 85 -15.11 8.63 -0.85
CA ALA A 85 -14.97 10.08 -1.02
C ALA A 85 -15.19 10.58 -2.45
N CYS A 86 -15.24 9.66 -3.43
CA CYS A 86 -15.56 9.93 -4.83
C CYS A 86 -16.95 9.39 -5.23
N ASP A 87 -17.83 9.15 -4.27
CA ASP A 87 -19.18 8.60 -4.44
C ASP A 87 -19.20 7.21 -5.10
N MET A 88 -18.12 6.44 -4.96
CA MET A 88 -18.01 5.07 -5.47
C MET A 88 -18.25 4.07 -4.34
N THR A 89 -19.47 3.52 -4.27
CA THR A 89 -19.88 2.52 -3.28
C THR A 89 -20.08 1.16 -3.94
N GLY A 90 -19.66 0.09 -3.25
CA GLY A 90 -19.71 -1.29 -3.77
C GLY A 90 -18.43 -1.73 -4.48
N PRO A 91 -18.47 -2.86 -5.22
CA PRO A 91 -17.30 -3.35 -5.96
C PRO A 91 -16.83 -2.32 -6.99
N ILE A 92 -15.51 -2.17 -7.09
CA ILE A 92 -14.86 -1.26 -8.05
C ILE A 92 -14.33 -2.06 -9.25
N ASP A 93 -14.25 -1.43 -10.41
CA ASP A 93 -13.74 -2.07 -11.64
C ASP A 93 -12.41 -1.47 -12.06
N GLU A 94 -11.30 -2.20 -11.95
CA GLU A 94 -9.96 -1.65 -12.16
C GLU A 94 -9.20 -2.31 -13.31
N ARG A 95 -8.24 -1.57 -13.90
CA ARG A 95 -7.49 -2.04 -15.07
C ARG A 95 -6.21 -2.78 -14.68
N HIS A 96 -6.08 -4.01 -15.14
CA HIS A 96 -4.91 -4.85 -14.92
C HIS A 96 -4.10 -5.05 -16.21
N ARG A 97 -2.78 -5.17 -16.03
CA ARG A 97 -1.82 -5.56 -17.07
C ARG A 97 -0.57 -6.15 -16.41
N HIS A 98 -0.73 -7.33 -15.82
CA HIS A 98 0.34 -8.03 -15.11
C HIS A 98 0.17 -9.56 -15.21
N ARG A 99 1.14 -10.32 -14.71
CA ARG A 99 1.14 -11.79 -14.75
C ARG A 99 1.26 -12.43 -13.37
N PHE A 100 2.08 -11.82 -12.52
CA PHE A 100 2.42 -12.37 -11.21
C PHE A 100 1.44 -11.86 -10.17
N GLU A 101 1.01 -12.75 -9.29
CA GLU A 101 0.03 -12.49 -8.24
C GLU A 101 0.68 -12.66 -6.87
N PHE A 102 0.05 -12.10 -5.85
CA PHE A 102 0.40 -12.41 -4.47
C PHE A 102 0.11 -13.88 -4.15
N ASN A 103 1.09 -14.59 -3.60
CA ASN A 103 0.94 -15.99 -3.25
C ASN A 103 0.18 -16.14 -1.91
N ASN A 104 -1.06 -16.63 -2.00
CA ASN A 104 -1.95 -16.77 -0.84
C ASN A 104 -1.41 -17.68 0.28
N ALA A 105 -0.41 -18.53 0.02
CA ALA A 105 0.25 -19.31 1.07
C ALA A 105 0.86 -18.44 2.18
N TYR A 106 1.19 -17.17 1.87
CA TYR A 106 1.78 -16.22 2.82
C TYR A 106 0.75 -15.23 3.42
N ARG A 107 -0.52 -15.32 3.01
CA ARG A 107 -1.58 -14.39 3.41
C ARG A 107 -1.72 -14.32 4.93
N GLU A 108 -2.00 -15.45 5.57
CA GLU A 108 -2.29 -15.50 7.01
C GLU A 108 -1.11 -15.02 7.85
N MET A 109 0.11 -15.42 7.49
CA MET A 109 1.33 -15.01 8.17
C MET A 109 1.56 -13.51 8.07
N MET A 110 1.36 -12.90 6.89
CA MET A 110 1.56 -11.47 6.71
C MET A 110 0.44 -10.64 7.36
N GLU A 111 -0.81 -11.13 7.32
CA GLU A 111 -1.93 -10.45 7.99
C GLU A 111 -1.78 -10.45 9.50
N ALA A 112 -1.25 -11.53 10.09
CA ALA A 112 -0.97 -11.61 11.53
C ALA A 112 0.03 -10.54 12.00
N GLU A 113 0.92 -10.08 11.10
CA GLU A 113 1.95 -9.08 11.39
C GLU A 113 1.58 -7.66 10.94
N GLY A 114 0.35 -7.45 10.46
CA GLY A 114 -0.19 -6.13 10.16
C GLY A 114 -0.21 -5.72 8.69
N LEU A 115 0.01 -6.66 7.76
CA LEU A 115 -0.42 -6.43 6.37
C LEU A 115 -1.95 -6.51 6.33
N VAL A 116 -2.59 -5.56 5.67
CA VAL A 116 -4.05 -5.56 5.51
C VAL A 116 -4.35 -5.81 4.05
N ILE A 117 -5.08 -6.89 3.74
CA ILE A 117 -5.64 -7.06 2.41
C ILE A 117 -6.91 -6.21 2.31
N SER A 118 -6.77 -5.02 1.71
CA SER A 118 -7.84 -4.02 1.62
C SER A 118 -8.68 -4.11 0.35
N GLY A 119 -8.23 -4.89 -0.64
CA GLY A 119 -8.98 -5.14 -1.87
C GLY A 119 -8.73 -6.53 -2.42
N GLN A 120 -9.78 -7.23 -2.85
CA GLN A 120 -9.70 -8.61 -3.36
C GLN A 120 -10.60 -8.84 -4.56
N SER A 121 -10.30 -9.84 -5.39
CA SER A 121 -11.27 -10.34 -6.36
C SER A 121 -12.56 -10.81 -5.66
N PRO A 122 -13.72 -10.84 -6.33
CA PRO A 122 -14.99 -11.20 -5.70
C PRO A 122 -15.03 -12.62 -5.09
N ASP A 123 -14.21 -13.53 -5.58
CA ASP A 123 -14.03 -14.89 -5.03
C ASP A 123 -12.99 -14.97 -3.90
N GLY A 124 -12.38 -13.83 -3.52
CA GLY A 124 -11.35 -13.72 -2.48
C GLY A 124 -9.99 -14.28 -2.86
N ARG A 125 -9.82 -14.82 -4.08
CA ARG A 125 -8.60 -15.53 -4.47
C ARG A 125 -7.45 -14.60 -4.80
N LEU A 126 -7.69 -13.44 -5.41
CA LEU A 126 -6.64 -12.51 -5.80
C LEU A 126 -6.58 -11.35 -4.82
N VAL A 127 -5.36 -10.97 -4.45
CA VAL A 127 -5.08 -9.78 -3.64
C VAL A 127 -4.89 -8.62 -4.59
N GLU A 128 -5.81 -7.65 -4.55
CA GLU A 128 -5.82 -6.52 -5.48
C GLU A 128 -5.27 -5.25 -4.84
N ILE A 129 -5.46 -5.09 -3.52
CA ILE A 129 -4.95 -3.96 -2.75
C ILE A 129 -4.45 -4.45 -1.39
N VAL A 130 -3.29 -3.96 -0.98
CA VAL A 130 -2.71 -4.16 0.35
C VAL A 130 -2.41 -2.83 1.03
N GLU A 131 -2.48 -2.84 2.36
CA GLU A 131 -2.15 -1.73 3.23
C GLU A 131 -1.27 -2.21 4.40
N VAL A 132 -0.64 -1.28 5.12
CA VAL A 132 0.11 -1.58 6.35
C VAL A 132 -0.60 -0.89 7.52
N ALA A 133 -1.11 -1.67 8.48
CA ALA A 133 -2.02 -1.19 9.53
C ALA A 133 -1.45 -0.03 10.36
N ASP A 134 -0.17 -0.09 10.73
CA ASP A 134 0.47 0.91 11.59
C ASP A 134 1.10 2.07 10.80
N HIS A 135 0.71 2.30 9.54
CA HIS A 135 1.31 3.32 8.69
C HIS A 135 0.28 4.39 8.27
N PRO A 136 0.60 5.71 8.34
CA PRO A 136 -0.37 6.77 8.09
C PRO A 136 -0.99 6.73 6.67
N PHE A 137 -0.19 6.30 5.68
CA PHE A 137 -0.68 5.95 4.35
C PHE A 137 0.37 5.08 3.63
N MET A 138 0.21 3.76 3.60
CA MET A 138 1.04 2.88 2.78
C MET A 138 0.13 1.88 2.10
N VAL A 139 -0.18 2.18 0.85
CA VAL A 139 -1.15 1.45 0.04
C VAL A 139 -0.44 0.91 -1.20
N GLY A 140 -0.70 -0.34 -1.56
CA GLY A 140 -0.28 -0.93 -2.82
C GLY A 140 -1.49 -1.47 -3.58
N SER A 141 -1.64 -1.13 -4.87
CA SER A 141 -2.64 -1.73 -5.75
C SER A 141 -1.98 -2.55 -6.86
N GLN A 142 -2.51 -3.72 -7.15
CA GLN A 142 -2.04 -4.58 -8.24
C GLN A 142 -2.49 -4.04 -9.62
N PHE A 143 -3.61 -3.32 -9.69
CA PHE A 143 -4.08 -2.63 -10.88
C PHE A 143 -3.36 -1.30 -11.16
N HIS A 144 -3.70 -0.71 -12.30
CA HIS A 144 -3.16 0.52 -12.87
C HIS A 144 -4.18 1.67 -12.80
N PRO A 145 -4.29 2.39 -11.65
CA PRO A 145 -5.21 3.52 -11.49
C PRO A 145 -4.96 4.67 -12.46
N GLU A 146 -3.73 4.78 -12.99
CA GLU A 146 -3.33 5.77 -14.00
C GLU A 146 -4.17 5.70 -15.27
N PHE A 147 -4.67 4.53 -15.65
CA PHE A 147 -5.49 4.39 -16.86
C PHE A 147 -6.92 4.92 -16.69
N LYS A 148 -7.40 5.04 -15.45
CA LYS A 148 -8.74 5.55 -15.13
C LYS A 148 -8.75 6.98 -14.62
N SER A 149 -7.59 7.51 -14.19
CA SER A 149 -7.44 8.92 -13.82
C SER A 149 -7.71 9.86 -15.00
N ARG A 150 -8.37 11.00 -14.76
CA ARG A 150 -8.64 12.06 -15.74
C ARG A 150 -8.37 13.44 -15.13
N PRO A 151 -8.06 14.47 -15.93
CA PRO A 151 -7.79 15.83 -15.40
C PRO A 151 -8.90 16.40 -14.53
N ASN A 152 -10.16 16.15 -14.89
CA ASN A 152 -11.35 16.62 -14.15
C ASN A 152 -11.92 15.57 -13.18
N ARG A 153 -11.33 14.37 -13.14
CA ARG A 153 -11.74 13.28 -12.27
C ARG A 153 -10.51 12.43 -11.95
N PRO A 154 -9.61 12.93 -11.09
CA PRO A 154 -8.43 12.19 -10.67
C PRO A 154 -8.85 10.90 -9.97
N HIS A 155 -8.02 9.87 -10.08
CA HIS A 155 -8.30 8.58 -9.47
C HIS A 155 -8.35 8.67 -7.93
N PRO A 156 -9.30 7.99 -7.25
CA PRO A 156 -9.44 8.02 -5.79
C PRO A 156 -8.14 7.80 -5.02
N LEU A 157 -7.38 6.75 -5.34
CA LEU A 157 -6.11 6.46 -4.67
C LEU A 157 -5.04 7.55 -4.85
N PHE A 158 -5.03 8.28 -5.98
CA PHE A 158 -4.11 9.39 -6.17
C PHE A 158 -4.49 10.61 -5.34
N LEU A 159 -5.79 10.91 -5.24
CA LEU A 159 -6.29 11.97 -4.36
C LEU A 159 -5.91 11.69 -2.90
N ALA A 160 -6.19 10.48 -2.42
CA ALA A 160 -5.88 10.07 -1.06
C ALA A 160 -4.37 10.12 -0.77
N PHE A 161 -3.54 9.66 -1.71
CA PHE A 161 -2.09 9.72 -1.58
C PHE A 161 -1.56 11.16 -1.49
N VAL A 162 -2.04 12.06 -2.36
CA VAL A 162 -1.63 13.49 -2.32
C VAL A 162 -2.08 14.15 -1.02
N GLN A 163 -3.29 13.85 -0.53
CA GLN A 163 -3.77 14.32 0.76
C GLN A 163 -2.86 13.85 1.91
N ALA A 164 -2.50 12.56 1.92
CA ALA A 164 -1.58 12.00 2.91
C ALA A 164 -0.19 12.65 2.84
N ALA A 165 0.33 12.92 1.64
CA ALA A 165 1.60 13.61 1.44
C ALA A 165 1.57 15.06 1.99
N VAL A 166 0.48 15.79 1.76
CA VAL A 166 0.29 17.15 2.30
C VAL A 166 0.22 17.12 3.83
N GLN A 167 -0.50 16.15 4.41
CA GLN A 167 -0.60 15.99 5.86
C GLN A 167 0.75 15.66 6.49
N HIS A 168 1.51 14.74 5.90
CA HIS A 168 2.86 14.38 6.35
C HIS A 168 3.80 15.59 6.39
N ARG A 169 3.83 16.39 5.31
CA ARG A 169 4.61 17.65 5.27
C ARG A 169 4.19 18.63 6.36
N GLY A 170 2.91 18.69 6.70
CA GLY A 170 2.39 19.56 7.75
C GLY A 170 2.85 19.16 9.16
N GLN A 171 3.07 17.88 9.40
CA GLN A 171 3.54 17.35 10.68
C GLN A 171 5.02 17.69 10.93
N ASP A 172 5.86 17.64 9.89
CA ASP A 172 7.28 18.04 9.98
C ASP A 172 7.45 19.53 10.31
N GLY A 173 6.48 20.37 9.92
CA GLY A 173 6.50 21.82 10.16
C GLY A 173 6.07 22.27 11.57
N GLN A 174 5.43 21.40 12.36
CA GLN A 174 4.98 21.75 13.72
C GLN A 174 6.00 21.35 14.81
N GLY A 175 7.06 20.60 14.47
CA GLY A 175 8.09 20.14 15.40
C GLY A 175 9.15 21.19 15.80
N THR A 176 9.16 22.40 15.23
CA THR A 176 10.25 23.38 15.42
C THR A 176 9.86 24.72 16.07
N ASN A 177 8.59 24.97 16.36
CA ASN A 177 8.12 26.26 16.92
C ASN A 177 7.71 26.22 18.41
N GLY A 178 8.12 25.19 19.15
CA GLY A 178 7.65 24.95 20.53
C GLY A 178 8.60 25.30 21.68
N VAL A 179 9.73 25.99 21.46
CA VAL A 179 10.67 26.33 22.55
C VAL A 179 11.22 27.75 22.40
N ALA A 180 10.42 28.77 22.72
CA ALA A 180 10.91 30.06 23.19
C ALA A 180 9.73 30.94 23.65
N SER A 181 9.49 30.99 24.96
CA SER A 181 9.14 32.21 25.71
C SER A 181 8.46 31.89 27.04
N GLN A 182 9.23 31.46 28.04
CA GLN A 182 8.87 31.72 29.44
C GLN A 182 10.16 31.71 30.27
N GLN A 183 10.77 32.89 30.42
CA GLN A 183 11.52 33.30 31.61
C GLN A 183 12.10 34.71 31.39
N THR A 184 11.41 35.73 31.89
CA THR A 184 12.06 36.96 32.37
C THR A 184 11.33 37.47 33.62
N SER A 185 11.95 37.19 34.77
CA SER A 185 12.09 38.04 35.95
C SER A 185 10.85 38.71 36.54
N ALA A 186 10.25 38.04 37.53
CA ALA A 186 9.66 38.72 38.69
C ALA A 186 10.68 38.65 39.83
N GLU A 187 11.40 39.74 40.09
CA GLU A 187 12.11 39.98 41.35
C GLU A 187 12.58 41.44 41.40
N MET A 188 11.72 42.34 41.91
CA MET A 188 12.13 43.59 42.56
C MET A 188 10.99 44.07 43.47
N SER A 189 10.86 43.44 44.63
CA SER A 189 10.32 44.10 45.82
C SER A 189 10.79 43.37 47.07
N ASN A 190 11.95 43.77 47.60
CA ASN A 190 12.18 43.89 49.04
C ASN A 190 13.58 44.44 49.31
N VAL A 191 13.60 45.51 50.12
CA VAL A 191 14.53 45.88 51.20
C VAL A 191 14.97 47.35 51.11
N MET A 192 14.42 48.11 52.07
CA MET A 192 14.78 49.44 52.62
C MET A 192 14.65 50.69 51.74
#